data_AF-A0A1G7FJD4-F1
#
_entry.id   AF-A0A1G7FJD4-F1
#
_cell.length_a   1.000
_cell.length_b   1.000
_cell.length_c   1.000
_cell.angle_alpha   90.00
_cell.angle_beta   90.00
_cell.angle_gamma   90.00
#
_symmetry.space_group_name_H-M   'P 1'
#
loop_
_entity.id
_entity.type
_entity.pdbx_description
1 polymer ?
#
loop_
_entity_poly.entity_id
_entity_poly.type
_entity_poly.pdbx_seq_one_letter_code
_entity_poly.pdbx_strand_id
1 'polypeptide(L)'
;MKTIFSTLLTLLLLASCTTEKKPKVVYTDQEAKTLAKDTSVVVVADLPILIDSTNFLMHPIGELQLYAKDRKYTSSSWSYAAGTNFSIADYNNYTLNGTLKNIKFEEVGTNKLVPLTDKNIVITSAHFLWDLYEKTGKQLFIYDVIDADTNSDGVLDGMDIKTLYLSKIDGSNFKRLMPKNHELLEWKIIPEIDRLYVKSIEDINKDGNFDKNDKLHYNYVYLIDETLEVIDYYPN
;
A
#
# COMPACT_ATOMS: atom_id res chain seq x y z
N MET A 1 -33.83 -49.64 28.08
CA MET A 1 -33.45 -48.21 28.15
C MET A 1 -31.95 -48.12 28.42
N LYS A 2 -31.09 -47.90 27.41
CA LYS A 2 -29.69 -47.44 27.59
C LYS A 2 -28.87 -47.25 26.29
N THR A 3 -29.38 -47.58 25.10
CA THR A 3 -28.56 -47.54 23.86
C THR A 3 -29.00 -46.53 22.79
N ILE A 4 -29.97 -45.65 23.09
CA ILE A 4 -30.45 -44.65 22.10
C ILE A 4 -29.91 -43.23 22.38
N PHE A 5 -29.25 -43.01 23.51
CA PHE A 5 -28.74 -41.69 23.89
C PHE A 5 -27.33 -41.37 23.37
N SER A 6 -26.64 -42.31 22.71
CA SER A 6 -25.23 -42.13 22.33
C SER A 6 -25.03 -41.69 20.87
N THR A 7 -26.07 -41.64 20.05
CA THR A 7 -25.98 -41.32 18.62
C THR A 7 -26.38 -39.89 18.26
N LEU A 8 -26.96 -39.13 19.21
CA LEU A 8 -27.46 -37.77 18.94
C LEU A 8 -26.44 -36.67 19.29
N LEU A 9 -25.37 -37.00 20.02
CA LEU A 9 -24.38 -36.02 20.46
C LEU A 9 -23.20 -35.85 19.49
N THR A 10 -23.03 -36.75 18.52
CA THR A 10 -21.94 -36.69 17.53
C THR A 10 -22.30 -35.93 16.25
N LEU A 11 -23.56 -35.49 16.09
CA LEU A 11 -24.00 -34.77 14.87
C LEU A 11 -23.94 -33.23 14.99
N LEU A 12 -23.57 -32.69 16.16
CA LEU A 12 -23.50 -31.24 16.43
C LEU A 12 -22.09 -30.64 16.27
N LEU A 13 -21.09 -31.42 15.86
CA LEU A 13 -19.70 -30.95 15.66
C LEU A 13 -19.37 -30.63 14.19
N LEU A 14 -20.35 -30.62 13.29
CA LEU A 14 -20.21 -30.18 11.91
C LEU A 14 -20.72 -28.75 11.68
N ALA A 15 -20.69 -27.90 12.72
CA ALA A 15 -20.64 -26.46 12.52
C ALA A 15 -19.27 -26.14 11.88
N SER A 16 -19.21 -26.43 10.59
CA SER A 16 -18.16 -26.03 9.68
C SER A 16 -17.96 -24.54 9.88
N CYS A 17 -16.77 -24.14 10.35
CA CYS A 17 -16.29 -22.80 10.08
C CYS A 17 -16.22 -22.66 8.56
N THR A 18 -17.31 -22.21 7.95
CA THR A 18 -17.22 -21.56 6.65
C THR A 18 -16.36 -20.35 6.90
N THR A 19 -15.13 -20.35 6.37
CA THR A 19 -14.30 -19.17 6.26
C THR A 19 -15.03 -18.21 5.31
N GLU A 20 -16.04 -17.52 5.82
CA GLU A 20 -16.66 -16.40 5.12
C GLU A 20 -15.53 -15.42 4.86
N LYS A 21 -15.26 -15.16 3.59
CA LYS A 21 -14.30 -14.13 3.22
C LYS A 21 -14.86 -12.82 3.76
N LYS A 22 -14.11 -12.19 4.67
CA LYS A 22 -14.46 -10.86 5.15
C LYS A 22 -14.57 -9.92 3.93
N PRO A 23 -15.59 -9.05 3.89
CA PRO A 23 -15.73 -8.09 2.80
C PRO A 23 -14.50 -7.18 2.78
N LYS A 24 -14.08 -6.79 1.58
CA LYS A 24 -12.98 -5.85 1.37
C LYS A 24 -13.41 -4.40 1.66
N VAL A 25 -14.70 -4.13 1.52
CA VAL A 25 -15.31 -2.82 1.80
C VAL A 25 -16.56 -3.00 2.64
N VAL A 26 -16.69 -2.21 3.70
CA VAL A 26 -17.92 -2.11 4.50
C VAL A 26 -18.60 -0.78 4.21
N TYR A 27 -19.79 -0.85 3.60
CA TYR A 27 -20.62 0.32 3.37
C TYR A 27 -21.48 0.58 4.60
N THR A 28 -21.20 1.67 5.30
CA THR A 28 -22.10 2.22 6.31
C THR A 28 -22.51 3.64 5.90
N ASP A 29 -23.52 4.20 6.56
CA ASP A 29 -23.88 5.61 6.37
C ASP A 29 -22.76 6.57 6.84
N GLN A 30 -21.70 6.05 7.46
CA GLN A 30 -20.49 6.79 7.82
C GLN A 30 -19.40 6.56 6.76
N GLU A 31 -18.72 7.64 6.35
CA GLU A 31 -17.53 7.50 5.49
C GLU A 31 -16.49 6.58 6.13
N ALA A 32 -15.77 5.82 5.31
CA ALA A 32 -14.64 5.00 5.74
C ALA A 32 -13.68 5.84 6.60
N LYS A 33 -13.36 5.34 7.80
CA LYS A 33 -12.62 6.11 8.80
C LYS A 33 -11.15 6.16 8.41
N THR A 34 -10.61 7.37 8.31
CA THR A 34 -9.16 7.57 8.36
C THR A 34 -8.70 7.25 9.77
N LEU A 35 -7.96 6.15 9.94
CA LEU A 35 -7.43 5.77 11.25
C LEU A 35 -6.39 6.78 11.73
N ALA A 36 -6.49 7.21 12.98
CA ALA A 36 -5.45 8.00 13.61
C ALA A 36 -4.14 7.20 13.66
N LYS A 37 -3.01 7.89 13.54
CA LYS A 37 -1.69 7.24 13.62
C LYS A 37 -1.49 6.67 15.02
N ASP A 38 -1.24 5.37 15.11
CA ASP A 38 -0.86 4.74 16.37
C ASP A 38 0.56 5.18 16.77
N THR A 39 0.66 5.96 17.84
CA THR A 39 1.95 6.46 18.36
C THR A 39 2.71 5.45 19.19
N SER A 40 2.09 4.30 19.53
CA SER A 40 2.76 3.21 20.26
C SER A 40 3.64 2.34 19.36
N VAL A 41 3.40 2.38 18.05
CA VAL A 41 4.16 1.63 17.04
C VAL A 41 5.55 2.25 16.86
N VAL A 42 6.58 1.43 17.05
CA VAL A 42 7.96 1.83 16.79
C VAL A 42 8.24 1.72 15.30
N VAL A 43 8.41 2.88 14.65
CA VAL A 43 8.87 2.96 13.25
C VAL A 43 10.36 3.26 13.20
N VAL A 44 11.03 2.67 12.22
CA VAL A 44 12.46 2.87 11.94
C VAL A 44 12.66 3.39 10.53
N ALA A 45 13.85 3.91 10.27
CA ALA A 45 14.29 4.28 8.94
C ALA A 45 15.30 3.26 8.42
N ASP A 46 15.19 2.89 7.15
CA ASP A 46 16.29 2.24 6.44
C ASP A 46 17.34 3.29 6.02
N LEU A 47 18.51 2.80 5.58
CA LEU A 47 19.56 3.67 5.04
C LEU A 47 19.05 4.45 3.81
N PRO A 48 19.58 5.68 3.59
CA PRO A 48 19.15 6.49 2.46
C PRO A 48 19.50 5.84 1.13
N ILE A 49 18.59 6.01 0.17
CA ILE A 49 18.74 5.61 -1.22
C ILE A 49 18.90 6.88 -2.05
N LEU A 50 20.02 7.01 -2.76
CA LEU A 50 20.17 8.05 -3.77
C LEU A 50 19.31 7.70 -4.98
N ILE A 51 18.47 8.62 -5.41
CA ILE A 51 17.69 8.45 -6.64
C ILE A 51 18.61 8.85 -7.80
N ASP A 52 19.00 7.87 -8.60
CA ASP A 52 20.00 8.04 -9.67
C ASP A 52 19.74 9.28 -10.52
N SER A 53 20.82 9.95 -10.90
CA SER A 53 20.79 11.16 -11.74
C SER A 53 19.95 12.32 -11.20
N THR A 54 19.61 12.31 -9.91
CA THR A 54 19.00 13.43 -9.19
C THR A 54 19.84 13.85 -7.98
N ASN A 55 19.49 14.95 -7.35
CA ASN A 55 20.08 15.42 -6.09
C ASN A 55 19.21 15.08 -4.88
N PHE A 56 18.41 14.02 -4.94
CA PHE A 56 17.49 13.63 -3.86
C PHE A 56 17.83 12.26 -3.27
N LEU A 57 17.79 12.21 -1.94
CA LEU A 57 17.79 10.99 -1.15
C LEU A 57 16.36 10.64 -0.74
N MET A 58 16.08 9.35 -0.74
CA MET A 58 14.86 8.76 -0.22
C MET A 58 15.20 7.94 1.04
N HIS A 59 14.43 8.17 2.11
CA HIS A 59 14.57 7.50 3.40
C HIS A 59 13.27 6.72 3.68
N PRO A 60 13.26 5.39 3.44
CA PRO A 60 12.11 4.55 3.74
C PRO A 60 11.83 4.55 5.24
N ILE A 61 10.57 4.74 5.65
CA ILE A 61 10.13 4.70 7.05
C ILE A 61 9.03 3.67 7.22
N GLY A 62 9.19 2.73 8.14
CA GLY A 62 8.30 1.58 8.28
C GLY A 62 8.41 0.92 9.64
N GLU A 63 7.56 -0.06 9.88
CA GLU A 63 7.57 -0.83 11.12
C GLU A 63 8.68 -1.88 11.09
N LEU A 64 9.48 -1.97 12.15
CA LEU A 64 10.48 -3.02 12.27
C LEU A 64 9.80 -4.31 12.73
N GLN A 65 9.64 -5.27 11.82
CA GLN A 65 9.12 -6.59 12.16
C GLN A 65 10.24 -7.47 12.73
N LEU A 66 10.45 -7.40 14.04
CA LEU A 66 11.33 -8.34 14.73
C LEU A 66 10.62 -9.68 14.88
N TYR A 67 10.94 -10.64 14.02
CA TYR A 67 10.56 -12.03 14.23
C TYR A 67 11.31 -12.58 15.46
N ALA A 68 10.74 -12.43 16.64
CA ALA A 68 11.17 -13.18 17.81
C ALA A 68 10.81 -14.65 17.57
N LYS A 69 11.75 -15.44 17.04
CA LYS A 69 11.64 -16.89 17.22
C LYS A 69 11.70 -17.14 18.72
N ASP A 70 10.63 -17.66 19.31
CA ASP A 70 10.52 -18.14 20.69
C ASP A 70 11.61 -19.18 21.01
N ARG A 71 12.83 -18.70 21.23
CA ARG A 71 13.96 -19.48 21.68
C ARG A 71 14.30 -18.96 23.08
N LYS A 72 13.69 -19.59 24.08
CA LYS A 72 14.17 -19.56 25.47
C LYS A 72 15.66 -19.97 25.47
N TYR A 73 16.56 -19.00 25.46
CA TYR A 73 17.97 -19.22 25.78
C TYR A 73 18.40 -18.26 26.86
N THR A 74 18.67 -18.86 28.01
CA THR A 74 19.42 -18.28 29.11
C THR A 74 20.87 -18.12 28.65
N SER A 75 21.35 -16.91 28.40
CA SER A 75 22.68 -16.43 28.82
C SER A 75 23.08 -15.16 28.06
N SER A 76 23.83 -14.35 28.76
CA SER A 76 24.32 -13.01 28.46
C SER A 76 25.34 -12.96 27.32
N SER A 77 24.88 -13.00 26.06
CA SER A 77 25.67 -12.60 24.90
C SER A 77 24.76 -12.18 23.76
N TRP A 78 24.84 -10.91 23.33
CA TRP A 78 24.26 -10.41 22.07
C TRP A 78 24.94 -11.13 20.89
N SER A 79 24.50 -12.34 20.61
CA SER A 79 24.75 -13.01 19.35
C SER A 79 23.55 -12.71 18.45
N TYR A 80 23.77 -11.94 17.40
CA TYR A 80 22.78 -11.71 16.35
C TYR A 80 22.24 -13.08 15.91
N ALA A 81 20.96 -13.33 16.18
CA ALA A 81 20.35 -14.59 15.78
C ALA A 81 20.40 -14.65 14.26
N ALA A 82 21.16 -15.59 13.71
CA ALA A 82 21.27 -15.79 12.28
C ALA A 82 19.85 -15.88 11.66
N GLY A 83 19.49 -14.86 10.87
CA GLY A 83 18.16 -14.75 10.22
C GLY A 83 17.27 -13.59 10.66
N THR A 84 17.70 -12.68 11.55
CA THR A 84 16.97 -11.42 11.78
C THR A 84 17.23 -10.44 10.65
N ASN A 85 16.24 -10.21 9.78
CA ASN A 85 16.29 -9.11 8.80
C ASN A 85 15.82 -7.82 9.48
N PHE A 86 16.63 -6.77 9.39
CA PHE A 86 16.31 -5.44 9.92
C PHE A 86 15.91 -4.45 8.82
N SER A 87 16.02 -4.86 7.54
CA SER A 87 15.56 -4.08 6.40
C SER A 87 14.03 -4.04 6.40
N ILE A 88 13.46 -2.85 6.28
CA ILE A 88 12.01 -2.63 6.17
C ILE A 88 11.56 -2.45 4.72
N ALA A 89 12.51 -2.17 3.82
CA ALA A 89 12.28 -2.01 2.41
C ALA A 89 13.29 -2.80 1.57
N ASP A 90 12.92 -3.04 0.31
CA ASP A 90 13.79 -3.54 -0.75
C ASP A 90 13.76 -2.55 -1.91
N TYR A 91 14.93 -2.19 -2.43
CA TYR A 91 15.04 -1.23 -3.54
C TYR A 91 15.79 -1.86 -4.71
N ASN A 92 15.11 -1.97 -5.84
CA ASN A 92 15.68 -2.52 -7.06
C ASN A 92 14.97 -1.93 -8.28
N ASN A 93 15.71 -1.71 -9.38
CA ASN A 93 15.17 -1.19 -10.64
C ASN A 93 14.23 0.01 -10.44
N TYR A 94 14.71 1.05 -9.75
CA TYR A 94 13.95 2.29 -9.49
C TYR A 94 12.65 2.11 -8.70
N THR A 95 12.46 0.93 -8.08
CA THR A 95 11.27 0.57 -7.34
C THR A 95 11.65 0.25 -5.90
N LEU A 96 11.05 0.98 -4.97
CA LEU A 96 11.08 0.68 -3.54
C LEU A 96 9.84 -0.15 -3.20
N ASN A 97 10.01 -1.31 -2.56
CA ASN A 97 8.94 -2.15 -2.06
C ASN A 97 9.06 -2.31 -0.55
N GLY A 98 7.93 -2.40 0.15
CA GLY A 98 7.91 -2.65 1.59
C GLY A 98 6.53 -2.43 2.20
N THR A 99 6.43 -2.51 3.53
CA THR A 99 5.23 -2.08 4.27
C THR A 99 5.56 -0.77 4.97
N LEU A 100 5.60 0.32 4.21
CA LEU A 100 6.13 1.59 4.67
C LEU A 100 5.02 2.48 5.21
N LYS A 101 5.28 3.17 6.31
CA LYS A 101 4.38 4.19 6.88
C LYS A 101 4.67 5.58 6.34
N ASN A 102 5.85 5.78 5.77
CA ASN A 102 6.22 7.02 5.12
C ASN A 102 7.47 6.82 4.25
N ILE A 103 7.76 7.83 3.45
CA ILE A 103 9.05 8.03 2.81
C ILE A 103 9.44 9.47 3.09
N LYS A 104 10.65 9.72 3.61
CA LYS A 104 11.17 11.08 3.73
C LYS A 104 12.12 11.38 2.58
N PHE A 105 12.06 12.59 2.08
CA PHE A 105 12.93 13.09 1.02
C PHE A 105 13.91 14.11 1.59
N GLU A 106 15.14 14.06 1.12
CA GLU A 106 16.18 15.03 1.44
C GLU A 106 16.85 15.48 0.15
N GLU A 107 16.95 16.79 -0.06
CA GLU A 107 17.83 17.33 -1.08
C GLU A 107 19.28 17.30 -0.56
N VAL A 108 20.18 16.71 -1.33
CA VAL A 108 21.58 16.46 -0.94
C VAL A 108 22.26 17.76 -0.50
N GLY A 109 22.85 17.72 0.70
CA GLY A 109 23.58 18.86 1.29
C GLY A 109 22.71 19.80 2.13
N THR A 110 21.38 19.66 2.10
CA THR A 110 20.48 20.47 2.93
C THR A 110 20.31 19.94 4.35
N ASN A 111 20.52 18.62 4.56
CA ASN A 111 20.17 17.90 5.80
C ASN A 111 18.70 18.09 6.22
N LYS A 112 17.82 18.47 5.30
CA LYS A 112 16.41 18.72 5.56
C LYS A 112 15.58 17.54 5.09
N LEU A 113 15.03 16.80 6.05
CA LEU A 113 14.10 15.70 5.78
C LEU A 113 12.66 16.21 5.71
N VAL A 114 12.00 15.96 4.58
CA VAL A 114 10.60 16.29 4.33
C VAL A 114 9.79 14.99 4.23
N PRO A 115 8.78 14.76 5.09
CA PRO A 115 7.91 13.59 4.95
C PRO A 115 7.02 13.71 3.71
N LEU A 116 6.77 12.60 3.02
CA LEU A 116 5.84 12.53 1.88
C LEU A 116 4.42 12.97 2.27
N THR A 117 4.01 12.60 3.48
CA THR A 117 2.66 12.86 4.00
C THR A 117 2.66 12.84 5.53
N ASP A 118 1.66 13.48 6.13
CA ASP A 118 1.32 13.37 7.55
C ASP A 118 0.21 12.33 7.83
N LYS A 119 -0.44 11.83 6.77
CA LYS A 119 -1.51 10.84 6.85
C LYS A 119 -1.01 9.49 7.36
N ASN A 120 -1.89 8.78 8.06
CA ASN A 120 -1.69 7.37 8.40
C ASN A 120 -2.04 6.52 7.17
N ILE A 121 -1.02 6.02 6.48
CA ILE A 121 -1.15 5.20 5.27
C ILE A 121 -0.14 4.05 5.31
N VAL A 122 -0.35 3.08 4.42
CA VAL A 122 0.66 2.06 4.10
C VAL A 122 1.04 2.21 2.62
N ILE A 123 2.31 2.52 2.37
CA ILE A 123 2.90 2.55 1.03
C ILE A 123 3.51 1.17 0.79
N THR A 124 2.97 0.45 -0.19
CA THR A 124 3.44 -0.89 -0.56
C THR A 124 4.55 -0.86 -1.60
N SER A 125 4.55 0.16 -2.45
CA SER A 125 5.61 0.41 -3.43
C SER A 125 5.74 1.91 -3.76
N ALA A 126 6.93 2.31 -4.21
CA ALA A 126 7.21 3.61 -4.80
C ALA A 126 8.11 3.43 -6.04
N HIS A 127 7.64 3.86 -7.20
CA HIS A 127 8.28 3.68 -8.50
C HIS A 127 8.78 5.02 -9.01
N PHE A 128 10.09 5.22 -9.08
CA PHE A 128 10.64 6.37 -9.80
C PHE A 128 10.51 6.13 -11.30
N LEU A 129 9.93 7.08 -12.02
CA LEU A 129 9.61 6.93 -13.44
C LEU A 129 10.83 7.19 -14.31
N TRP A 130 11.82 6.29 -14.25
CA TRP A 130 13.11 6.43 -14.92
C TRP A 130 12.99 6.64 -16.43
N ASP A 131 12.23 5.81 -17.15
CA ASP A 131 12.08 5.93 -18.61
C ASP A 131 11.46 7.28 -19.03
N LEU A 132 10.51 7.78 -18.23
CA LEU A 132 9.93 9.11 -18.45
C LEU A 132 10.97 10.20 -18.18
N TYR A 133 11.74 10.06 -17.10
CA TYR A 133 12.80 11.00 -16.74
C TYR A 133 13.87 11.09 -17.83
N GLU A 134 14.37 9.96 -18.35
CA GLU A 134 15.37 9.98 -19.43
C GLU A 134 14.87 10.68 -20.69
N LYS A 135 13.58 10.52 -21.00
CA LYS A 135 12.98 11.12 -22.20
C LYS A 135 12.63 12.59 -22.05
N THR A 136 12.14 13.00 -20.87
CA THR A 136 11.45 14.29 -20.69
C THR A 136 12.05 15.18 -19.60
N GLY A 137 12.93 14.63 -18.76
CA GLY A 137 13.43 15.27 -17.55
C GLY A 137 12.43 15.38 -16.40
N LYS A 138 11.19 14.89 -16.56
CA LYS A 138 10.18 14.89 -15.49
C LYS A 138 10.55 13.87 -14.42
N GLN A 139 10.70 14.34 -13.18
CA GLN A 139 11.06 13.51 -12.04
C GLN A 139 9.82 13.25 -11.18
N LEU A 140 9.18 12.11 -11.41
CA LEU A 140 7.93 11.73 -10.77
C LEU A 140 8.03 10.36 -10.12
N PHE A 141 7.23 10.17 -9.08
CA PHE A 141 6.98 8.87 -8.46
C PHE A 141 5.53 8.44 -8.62
N ILE A 142 5.31 7.13 -8.75
CA ILE A 142 4.01 6.48 -8.57
C ILE A 142 4.06 5.60 -7.31
N TYR A 143 2.97 5.57 -6.55
CA TYR A 143 2.88 4.81 -5.30
C TYR A 143 1.65 3.91 -5.26
N ASP A 144 1.83 2.65 -4.90
CA ASP A 144 0.74 1.77 -4.47
C ASP A 144 0.49 1.98 -2.97
N VAL A 145 -0.70 2.45 -2.61
CA VAL A 145 -1.02 2.92 -1.24
C VAL A 145 -2.31 2.29 -0.73
N ILE A 146 -2.34 1.96 0.56
CA ILE A 146 -3.56 1.73 1.34
C ILE A 146 -3.75 2.94 2.25
N ASP A 147 -4.85 3.68 2.08
CA ASP A 147 -5.07 4.98 2.73
C ASP A 147 -6.33 5.08 3.59
N ALA A 148 -7.08 3.99 3.74
CA ALA A 148 -8.26 3.90 4.58
C ALA A 148 -8.50 2.45 5.04
N ASP A 149 -9.06 2.29 6.24
CA ASP A 149 -9.54 1.02 6.78
C ASP A 149 -10.93 0.76 6.18
N THR A 150 -10.94 0.12 5.02
CA THR A 150 -12.16 -0.06 4.22
C THR A 150 -12.98 -1.24 4.69
N ASN A 151 -12.33 -2.23 5.32
CA ASN A 151 -13.03 -3.38 5.90
C ASN A 151 -13.49 -3.12 7.36
N SER A 152 -13.12 -1.97 7.94
CA SER A 152 -13.48 -1.53 9.29
C SER A 152 -13.01 -2.46 10.41
N ASP A 153 -11.87 -3.12 10.25
CA ASP A 153 -11.29 -4.02 11.25
C ASP A 153 -10.28 -3.33 12.20
N GLY A 154 -9.99 -2.04 11.96
CA GLY A 154 -9.09 -1.24 12.77
C GLY A 154 -7.62 -1.35 12.40
N VAL A 155 -7.28 -2.06 11.31
CA VAL A 155 -5.93 -2.22 10.79
C VAL A 155 -5.85 -1.63 9.38
N LEU A 156 -4.69 -1.10 8.98
CA LEU A 156 -4.41 -0.77 7.58
C LEU A 156 -3.49 -1.84 7.00
N ASP A 157 -4.03 -2.73 6.15
CA ASP A 157 -3.26 -3.80 5.53
C ASP A 157 -3.78 -4.20 4.14
N GLY A 158 -3.26 -5.30 3.59
CA GLY A 158 -3.62 -5.78 2.25
C GLY A 158 -5.07 -6.25 2.08
N MET A 159 -5.83 -6.34 3.17
CA MET A 159 -7.27 -6.62 3.16
C MET A 159 -8.09 -5.37 2.85
N ASP A 160 -7.51 -4.18 2.95
CA ASP A 160 -8.13 -2.91 2.55
C ASP A 160 -7.90 -2.58 1.08
N ILE A 161 -8.60 -1.54 0.62
CA ILE A 161 -8.45 -1.05 -0.75
C ILE A 161 -7.04 -0.52 -1.01
N LYS A 162 -6.46 -0.99 -2.10
CA LYS A 162 -5.27 -0.40 -2.71
C LYS A 162 -5.67 0.69 -3.70
N THR A 163 -5.01 1.83 -3.63
CA THR A 163 -5.17 2.98 -4.52
C THR A 163 -3.81 3.43 -5.05
N LEU A 164 -3.83 4.31 -6.06
CA LEU A 164 -2.65 4.86 -6.71
C LEU A 164 -2.45 6.34 -6.36
N TYR A 165 -1.21 6.73 -6.10
CA TYR A 165 -0.79 8.12 -5.88
C TYR A 165 0.37 8.50 -6.80
N LEU A 166 0.57 9.80 -6.99
CA LEU A 166 1.71 10.38 -7.71
C LEU A 166 2.30 11.54 -6.92
N SER A 167 3.62 11.76 -7.01
CA SER A 167 4.29 12.95 -6.45
C SER A 167 5.48 13.38 -7.31
N LYS A 168 6.03 14.56 -7.02
CA LYS A 168 7.33 15.00 -7.51
C LYS A 168 8.47 14.32 -6.74
N ILE A 169 9.70 14.42 -7.25
CA ILE A 169 10.92 13.84 -6.65
C ILE A 169 11.13 14.18 -5.17
N ASP A 170 10.67 15.34 -4.72
CA ASP A 170 10.80 15.85 -3.35
C ASP A 170 9.62 15.43 -2.44
N GLY A 171 8.73 14.58 -2.96
CA GLY A 171 7.48 14.17 -2.31
C GLY A 171 6.35 15.19 -2.38
N SER A 172 6.58 16.38 -2.95
CA SER A 172 5.53 17.38 -3.09
C SER A 172 4.47 16.97 -4.12
N ASN A 173 3.28 17.58 -4.01
CA ASN A 173 2.12 17.24 -4.84
C ASN A 173 1.71 15.75 -4.76
N PHE A 174 1.81 15.16 -3.57
CA PHE A 174 1.36 13.79 -3.30
C PHE A 174 -0.17 13.68 -3.47
N LYS A 175 -0.58 13.24 -4.66
CA LYS A 175 -1.96 13.31 -5.17
C LYS A 175 -2.51 11.92 -5.44
N ARG A 176 -3.71 11.65 -4.91
CA ARG A 176 -4.48 10.44 -5.21
C ARG A 176 -5.00 10.49 -6.65
N LEU A 177 -4.87 9.39 -7.39
CA LEU A 177 -5.28 9.32 -8.79
C LEU A 177 -6.62 8.61 -9.01
N MET A 178 -7.22 8.05 -7.96
CA MET A 178 -8.42 7.24 -8.04
C MET A 178 -9.50 7.74 -7.07
N PRO A 179 -10.79 7.59 -7.38
CA PRO A 179 -11.87 7.85 -6.42
C PRO A 179 -11.75 7.01 -5.14
N LYS A 180 -12.45 7.43 -4.08
CA LYS A 180 -12.65 6.59 -2.88
C LYS A 180 -13.42 5.32 -3.26
N ASN A 181 -13.17 4.23 -2.52
CA ASN A 181 -13.85 2.94 -2.69
C ASN A 181 -13.66 2.24 -4.05
N HIS A 182 -12.67 2.67 -4.84
CA HIS A 182 -12.22 1.97 -6.04
C HIS A 182 -10.96 1.17 -5.72
N GLU A 183 -10.96 -0.13 -6.01
CA GLU A 183 -9.77 -0.97 -5.92
C GLU A 183 -8.91 -0.83 -7.17
N LEU A 184 -7.61 -0.59 -6.98
CA LEU A 184 -6.62 -0.62 -8.04
C LEU A 184 -6.44 -2.05 -8.55
N LEU A 185 -6.69 -2.25 -9.85
CA LEU A 185 -6.43 -3.53 -10.50
C LEU A 185 -5.07 -3.55 -11.19
N GLU A 186 -4.79 -2.49 -11.95
CA GLU A 186 -3.59 -2.39 -12.78
C GLU A 186 -3.29 -0.93 -13.10
N TRP A 187 -2.01 -0.62 -13.26
CA TRP A 187 -1.58 0.59 -13.92
C TRP A 187 -0.42 0.30 -14.85
N LYS A 188 -0.26 1.11 -15.88
CA LYS A 188 0.80 0.97 -16.88
C LYS A 188 1.18 2.32 -17.45
N ILE A 189 2.47 2.55 -17.66
CA ILE A 189 2.97 3.70 -18.41
C ILE A 189 3.22 3.28 -19.85
N ILE A 190 2.84 4.15 -20.80
CA ILE A 190 3.25 4.08 -22.20
C ILE A 190 4.19 5.26 -22.45
N PRO A 191 5.52 5.05 -22.34
CA PRO A 191 6.50 6.14 -22.40
C PRO A 191 6.48 6.90 -23.72
N GLU A 192 6.14 6.25 -24.85
CA GLU A 192 6.13 6.87 -26.17
C GLU A 192 5.17 8.06 -26.27
N ILE A 193 4.07 8.00 -25.50
CA ILE A 193 3.03 9.05 -25.46
C ILE A 193 2.92 9.72 -24.08
N ASP A 194 3.87 9.44 -23.18
CA ASP A 194 3.99 10.03 -21.85
C ASP A 194 2.72 9.91 -21.00
N ARG A 195 2.03 8.75 -21.10
CA ARG A 195 0.77 8.51 -20.39
C ARG A 195 0.85 7.37 -19.39
N LEU A 196 0.30 7.62 -18.21
CA LEU A 196 -0.08 6.59 -17.25
C LEU A 196 -1.53 6.19 -17.52
N TYR A 197 -1.80 4.90 -17.64
CA TYR A 197 -3.14 4.33 -17.65
C TYR A 197 -3.38 3.62 -16.32
N VAL A 198 -4.60 3.73 -15.81
CA VAL A 198 -5.05 3.13 -14.55
C VAL A 198 -6.36 2.39 -14.82
N LYS A 199 -6.45 1.16 -14.31
CA LYS A 199 -7.66 0.35 -14.30
C LYS A 199 -8.07 0.09 -12.86
N SER A 200 -9.33 0.37 -12.55
CA SER A 200 -9.90 0.16 -11.23
C SER A 200 -11.27 -0.49 -11.29
N ILE A 201 -11.76 -0.96 -10.15
CA ILE A 201 -13.10 -1.54 -10.01
C ILE A 201 -13.85 -0.86 -8.86
N GLU A 202 -15.12 -0.55 -9.09
CA GLU A 202 -16.07 0.00 -8.13
C GLU A 202 -17.12 -1.05 -7.81
N ASP A 203 -17.30 -1.35 -6.54
CA ASP A 203 -18.37 -2.22 -6.06
C ASP A 203 -19.71 -1.44 -6.07
N ILE A 204 -20.45 -1.61 -7.16
CA ILE A 204 -21.67 -0.85 -7.45
C ILE A 204 -22.89 -1.43 -6.75
N ASN A 205 -22.87 -2.74 -6.45
CA ASN A 205 -23.96 -3.42 -5.76
C ASN A 205 -23.83 -3.29 -4.23
N LYS A 206 -22.66 -2.82 -3.76
CA LYS A 206 -22.29 -2.55 -2.37
C LYS A 206 -22.33 -3.78 -1.48
N ASP A 207 -22.01 -4.95 -2.04
CA ASP A 207 -21.94 -6.20 -1.28
C ASP A 207 -20.59 -6.41 -0.54
N GLY A 208 -19.63 -5.50 -0.76
CA GLY A 208 -18.33 -5.49 -0.12
C GLY A 208 -17.29 -6.36 -0.80
N ASN A 209 -17.64 -7.00 -1.93
CA ASN A 209 -16.75 -7.79 -2.76
C ASN A 209 -16.58 -7.14 -4.13
N PHE A 210 -15.48 -7.45 -4.80
CA PHE A 210 -15.25 -7.05 -6.17
C PHE A 210 -15.40 -8.26 -7.09
N ASP A 211 -16.47 -8.29 -7.88
CA ASP A 211 -16.81 -9.38 -8.77
C ASP A 211 -17.36 -8.94 -10.15
N LYS A 212 -17.99 -9.86 -10.88
CA LYS A 212 -18.53 -9.63 -12.22
C LYS A 212 -19.73 -8.67 -12.27
N ASN A 213 -20.36 -8.39 -11.13
CA ASN A 213 -21.50 -7.50 -10.98
C ASN A 213 -21.05 -6.04 -10.78
N ASP A 214 -19.74 -5.81 -10.76
CA ASP A 214 -19.11 -4.54 -10.47
C ASP A 214 -18.58 -3.83 -11.70
N LYS A 215 -18.30 -2.54 -11.53
CA LYS A 215 -17.98 -1.67 -12.66
C LYS A 215 -16.48 -1.45 -12.77
N LEU A 216 -15.94 -1.77 -13.94
CA LEU A 216 -14.58 -1.39 -14.32
C LEU A 216 -14.53 0.08 -14.75
N HIS A 217 -13.49 0.76 -14.30
CA HIS A 217 -13.16 2.12 -14.68
C HIS A 217 -11.76 2.17 -15.28
N TYR A 218 -11.60 3.00 -16.31
CA TYR A 218 -10.31 3.23 -16.96
C TYR A 218 -10.04 4.72 -16.98
N ASN A 219 -8.83 5.08 -16.59
CA ASN A 219 -8.37 6.45 -16.54
C ASN A 219 -6.99 6.56 -17.17
N TYR A 220 -6.63 7.76 -17.61
CA TYR A 220 -5.24 8.08 -17.91
C TYR A 220 -4.84 9.46 -17.40
N VAL A 221 -3.53 9.66 -17.28
CA VAL A 221 -2.89 10.92 -16.90
C VAL A 221 -1.77 11.21 -17.89
N TYR A 222 -1.69 12.44 -18.41
CA TYR A 222 -0.52 12.93 -19.13
C TYR A 222 0.57 13.30 -18.13
N LEU A 223 1.69 12.58 -18.14
CA LEU A 223 2.75 12.70 -17.12
C LEU A 223 3.64 13.94 -17.31
N ILE A 224 3.55 14.58 -18.48
CA ILE A 224 4.27 15.82 -18.77
C ILE A 224 3.49 17.09 -18.39
N ASP A 225 2.18 16.97 -18.16
CA ASP A 225 1.32 18.08 -17.75
C ASP A 225 1.54 18.42 -16.28
N GLU A 226 1.67 19.72 -15.97
CA GLU A 226 1.91 20.19 -14.60
C GLU A 226 0.74 19.88 -13.65
N THR A 227 -0.50 19.85 -14.15
CA THR A 227 -1.71 19.62 -13.33
C THR A 227 -1.94 18.14 -13.03
N LEU A 228 -1.34 17.24 -13.83
CA LEU A 228 -1.47 15.78 -13.72
C LEU A 228 -2.95 15.37 -13.56
N GLU A 229 -3.80 15.89 -14.43
CA GLU A 229 -5.24 15.62 -14.41
C GLU A 229 -5.57 14.17 -14.76
N VAL A 230 -6.54 13.62 -14.04
CA VAL A 230 -7.06 12.26 -14.27
C VAL A 230 -8.22 12.38 -15.25
N ILE A 231 -8.10 11.69 -16.38
CA ILE A 231 -9.09 11.73 -17.46
C ILE A 231 -9.74 10.36 -17.59
N ASP A 232 -11.07 10.32 -17.57
CA ASP A 232 -11.84 9.10 -17.86
C ASP A 232 -11.63 8.66 -19.32
N TYR A 233 -11.50 7.36 -19.51
CA TYR A 233 -11.36 6.73 -20.82
C TYR A 233 -12.28 5.50 -20.92
N TYR A 234 -12.88 5.31 -22.07
CA TYR A 234 -13.86 4.24 -22.31
C TYR A 234 -13.40 3.39 -23.50
N PRO A 235 -12.61 2.33 -23.26
CA PRO A 235 -12.09 1.47 -24.32
C PRO A 235 -13.13 0.54 -24.96
N ASN A 236 -14.35 0.47 -24.41
CA ASN A 236 -15.41 -0.45 -24.82
C ASN A 236 -16.70 0.30 -25.15
#